data_AF-A0AAW5MSQ3-F1
#
_entry.id   AF-A0AAW5MSQ3-F1
#
_cell.length_a   1.000
_cell.length_b   1.000
_cell.length_c   1.000
_cell.angle_alpha   90.00
_cell.angle_beta   90.00
_cell.angle_gamma   90.00
#
_symmetry.space_group_name_H-M   'P 1'
#
loop_
_entity.id
_entity.type
_entity.pdbx_description
1 polymer ?
#
loop_
_entity_poly.entity_id
_entity_poly.type
_entity_poly.pdbx_seq_one_letter_code
_entity_poly.pdbx_strand_id
1 'polypeptide(L)' 'ADPLQMYLADIYTVNINLAGIPAISLPCSVSKEGLPIGLQLLGPHFGEKKIFRAARALEKER' A
#
# COMPACT_ATOMS: atom_id res chain seq x y z
N ALA A 1 7.75 -24.99 -7.69
CA ALA A 1 7.52 -23.68 -7.07
C ALA A 1 8.86 -22.96 -7.04
N ASP A 2 8.96 -21.79 -7.69
CA ASP A 2 10.16 -20.95 -7.61
C ASP A 2 10.08 -20.14 -6.30
N PRO A 3 10.98 -20.35 -5.32
CA PRO A 3 10.96 -19.64 -4.05
C PRO A 3 11.04 -18.11 -4.21
N LEU A 4 11.70 -17.64 -5.27
CA LEU A 4 11.83 -16.20 -5.53
C LEU A 4 10.48 -15.60 -5.95
N GLN A 5 9.72 -16.31 -6.80
CA GLN A 5 8.37 -15.88 -7.17
C GLN A 5 7.42 -15.82 -5.97
N MET A 6 7.52 -16.78 -5.06
CA MET A 6 6.72 -16.77 -3.83
C MET A 6 7.05 -15.55 -2.95
N TYR A 7 8.34 -15.23 -2.79
CA TYR A 7 8.77 -14.06 -2.03
C TYR A 7 8.36 -12.73 -2.68
N LEU A 8 8.48 -12.61 -4.00
CA LEU A 8 8.09 -11.40 -4.74
C LEU A 8 6.59 -11.11 -4.65
N ALA A 9 5.77 -12.11 -4.34
CA ALA A 9 4.33 -11.93 -4.19
C ALA A 9 3.97 -11.04 -2.99
N ASP A 10 4.77 -11.03 -1.92
CA ASP A 10 4.42 -10.40 -0.65
C ASP A 10 5.55 -9.58 0.01
N ILE A 11 6.69 -9.41 -0.68
CA ILE A 11 7.85 -8.63 -0.22
C ILE A 11 7.49 -7.23 0.31
N TYR A 12 6.44 -6.60 -0.23
CA TYR A 12 6.00 -5.25 0.16
C TYR A 12 4.89 -5.21 1.21
N THR A 13 4.35 -6.36 1.64
CA THR A 13 3.20 -6.43 2.55
C THR A 13 3.51 -7.16 3.85
N VAL A 14 4.34 -8.22 3.83
CA VAL A 14 4.67 -9.01 5.03
C VAL A 14 5.36 -8.19 6.12
N ASN A 15 6.30 -7.32 5.72
CA ASN A 15 7.12 -6.54 6.66
C ASN A 15 6.30 -5.61 7.56
N ILE A 16 5.12 -5.19 7.09
CA ILE A 16 4.23 -4.25 7.78
C ILE A 16 3.62 -4.91 9.01
N ASN A 17 3.15 -6.15 8.85
CA ASN A 17 2.57 -6.94 9.94
C ASN A 17 3.63 -7.25 11.01
N LEU A 18 4.86 -7.59 10.58
CA LEU A 18 5.99 -7.84 11.49
C LEU A 18 6.39 -6.59 12.26
N ALA A 19 6.36 -5.43 11.60
CA ALA A 19 6.59 -4.14 12.25
C ALA A 19 5.42 -3.69 13.15
N GLY A 20 4.25 -4.34 13.08
CA GLY A 20 3.08 -4.03 13.90
C GLY A 20 2.46 -2.66 13.62
N ILE A 21 2.66 -2.12 12.42
CA ILE A 21 2.22 -0.77 12.04
C ILE A 21 0.99 -0.81 11.12
N PRO A 22 0.11 0.21 11.19
CA PRO A 22 -1.03 0.28 10.31
C PRO A 22 -0.63 0.67 8.88
N ALA A 23 -1.37 0.16 7.90
CA ALA A 23 -1.23 0.50 6.49
C ALA A 23 -2.59 0.52 5.77
N ILE A 24 -2.65 1.19 4.61
CA ILE A 24 -3.81 1.22 3.70
C ILE A 24 -3.34 1.16 2.25
N SER A 25 -4.08 0.46 1.40
CA SER A 25 -3.85 0.39 -0.04
C SER A 25 -5.00 1.06 -0.79
N LEU A 26 -4.67 1.87 -1.79
CA LEU A 26 -5.62 2.67 -2.56
C LEU A 26 -5.23 2.72 -4.05
N PRO A 27 -6.20 2.80 -4.97
CA PRO A 27 -5.92 3.02 -6.38
C PRO A 27 -5.43 4.46 -6.60
N CYS A 28 -4.33 4.62 -7.33
CA CYS A 28 -3.70 5.91 -7.59
C CYS A 28 -3.96 6.38 -9.03
N SER A 29 -3.69 5.52 -10.02
CA SER A 29 -3.80 5.89 -11.44
C SER A 29 -3.89 4.64 -12.32
N VAL A 30 -3.86 4.85 -13.64
CA VAL A 30 -3.76 3.80 -14.66
C VAL A 30 -2.49 4.07 -15.47
N SER A 31 -1.71 3.01 -15.73
CA SER A 31 -0.51 3.11 -16.56
C SER A 31 -0.85 3.45 -18.02
N LYS A 32 0.15 3.78 -18.83
CA LYS A 32 -0.05 4.05 -20.27
C LYS A 32 -0.61 2.83 -21.01
N GLU A 33 -0.35 1.64 -20.48
CA GLU A 33 -0.79 0.34 -20.98
C GLU A 33 -2.17 -0.07 -20.44
N GLY A 34 -2.85 0.79 -19.67
CA GLY A 34 -4.18 0.50 -19.15
C GLY A 34 -4.21 -0.33 -17.85
N LEU A 35 -3.07 -0.54 -17.20
CA LEU A 35 -2.99 -1.34 -15.98
C LEU A 35 -3.21 -0.48 -14.71
N PRO A 36 -3.98 -0.95 -13.72
CA PRO A 36 -4.21 -0.19 -12.49
C PRO A 36 -2.92 -0.08 -11.67
N ILE A 37 -2.63 1.14 -11.21
CA ILE A 37 -1.51 1.44 -10.31
C ILE A 37 -2.08 1.72 -8.91
N GLY A 38 -1.65 0.92 -7.94
CA GLY A 38 -1.97 1.10 -6.52
C GLY A 38 -0.87 1.86 -5.77
N LEU A 39 -1.26 2.49 -4.66
CA LEU A 39 -0.36 3.09 -3.68
C LEU A 39 -0.65 2.49 -2.30
N GLN A 40 0.39 2.21 -1.53
CA GLN A 40 0.30 1.75 -0.15
C GLN A 40 0.90 2.81 0.78
N LEU A 41 0.13 3.25 1.78
CA LEU A 41 0.58 4.17 2.81
C LEU A 41 0.79 3.41 4.11
N LEU A 42 1.89 3.69 4.79
CA LEU A 42 2.23 3.14 6.10
C LEU A 42 2.30 4.28 7.11
N GLY A 43 1.83 4.05 8.33
CA GLY A 43 1.91 5.04 9.40
C GLY A 43 2.58 4.47 10.64
N PRO A 44 2.83 5.30 11.66
CA PRO A 44 3.34 4.82 12.94
C PRO A 44 2.29 3.95 13.64
N HIS A 45 2.71 3.18 14.65
CA HIS A 45 1.78 2.48 15.56
C HIS A 45 0.65 3.41 16.02
N PHE A 46 -0.59 2.92 15.96
CA PHE A 46 -1.80 3.68 16.28
C PHE A 46 -1.97 4.99 15.49
N GLY A 47 -1.37 5.06 14.29
CA GLY A 47 -1.36 6.20 13.39
C GLY A 47 -2.50 6.23 12.37
N GLU A 48 -3.54 5.41 12.53
CA GLU A 48 -4.60 5.19 11.54
C GLU A 48 -5.29 6.49 11.13
N LYS A 49 -5.54 7.40 12.08
CA LYS A 49 -6.16 8.71 11.79
C LYS A 49 -5.34 9.54 10.80
N LYS A 50 -4.00 9.48 10.87
CA LYS A 50 -3.11 10.18 9.93
C LYS A 50 -3.15 9.50 8.56
N ILE A 51 -3.09 8.17 8.54
CA ILE A 51 -3.18 7.38 7.31
C ILE A 51 -4.49 7.64 6.57
N PHE A 52 -5.64 7.58 7.25
CA PHE A 52 -6.94 7.84 6.64
C PHE A 52 -7.05 9.26 6.08
N ARG A 53 -6.50 10.26 6.77
CA ARG A 53 -6.47 11.64 6.25
C ARG A 53 -5.62 11.76 4.99
N ALA A 54 -4.46 11.10 4.96
CA ALA A 54 -3.58 11.09 3.79
C ALA A 54 -4.24 10.37 2.60
N ALA A 55 -4.81 9.18 2.83
CA ALA A 55 -5.56 8.45 1.82
C ALA A 55 -6.71 9.29 1.25
N ARG A 56 -7.47 9.98 2.11
CA ARG A 56 -8.58 10.84 1.67
C ARG A 56 -8.12 12.06 0.87
N ALA A 57 -6.94 12.61 1.16
CA ALA A 57 -6.38 13.69 0.37
C ALA A 57 -6.04 13.21 -1.05
N LEU A 58 -5.40 12.04 -1.16
CA LEU A 58 -5.06 11.45 -2.45
C LEU A 58 -6.29 11.08 -3.28
N GLU A 59 -7.37 10.58 -2.64
CA GLU A 59 -8.63 10.33 -3.35
C GLU A 59 -9.28 11.60 -3.91
N LYS A 60 -9.08 12.76 -3.27
CA LYS A 60 -9.65 14.03 -3.72
C LYS A 60 -8.87 14.67 -4.87
N GLU A 61 -7.59 14.35 -4.99
CA GLU A 61 -6.72 14.86 -6.06
C GLU A 61 -6.77 14.01 -7.34
N ARG A 62 -7.54 12.91 -7.32
CA ARG A 62 -7.79 12.02 -8.46
C ARG A 62 -8.91 12.55 -9.35
#